data_AF-A0A810NFS0-F1
#
_entry.id   AF-A0A810NFS0-F1
#
_cell.length_a   1.000
_cell.length_b   1.000
_cell.length_c   1.000
_cell.angle_alpha   90.00
_cell.angle_beta   90.00
_cell.angle_gamma   90.00
#
_symmetry.space_group_name_H-M   'P 1'
#
loop_
_entity.id
_entity.type
_entity.pdbx_description
1 polymer ?
#
loop_
_entity_poly.entity_id
_entity_poly.type
_entity_poly.pdbx_seq_one_letter_code
_entity_poly.pdbx_strand_id
1 'polypeptide(L)'
;MQLVRDNRLRWELDWNCGACGTVSCDRGSGPAPSELREELLSQHGRHRLRLENSESRGGAILRVFRQVFDSSLAESRESADRLRRHGFEGTLVETELLSELLWQQGVRSSVVPG
;
A
#
# COMPACT_ATOMS: atom_id res chain seq x y z
N MET A 1 -8.06 8.30 6.83
CA MET A 1 -7.74 6.87 7.04
C MET A 1 -7.58 6.14 5.71
N GLN A 2 -6.95 4.96 5.73
CA GLN A 2 -6.83 4.05 4.59
C GLN A 2 -7.34 2.68 5.02
N LEU A 3 -7.93 1.93 4.08
CA LEU A 3 -8.52 0.60 4.34
C LEU A 3 -8.47 -0.28 3.09
N VAL A 4 -8.73 -1.58 3.27
CA VAL A 4 -8.91 -2.54 2.19
C VAL A 4 -10.41 -2.83 2.02
N ARG A 5 -10.90 -2.76 0.77
CA ARG A 5 -12.23 -3.24 0.39
C ARG A 5 -12.15 -3.93 -0.96
N ASP A 6 -12.69 -5.14 -1.06
CA ASP A 6 -12.69 -5.95 -2.29
C ASP A 6 -11.27 -6.15 -2.87
N ASN A 7 -10.28 -6.43 -2.02
CA ASN A 7 -8.86 -6.55 -2.38
C ASN A 7 -8.27 -5.30 -3.07
N ARG A 8 -8.80 -4.12 -2.75
CA ARG A 8 -8.30 -2.83 -3.25
C ARG A 8 -8.16 -1.84 -2.11
N LEU A 9 -7.17 -0.97 -2.25
CA LEU A 9 -7.02 0.18 -1.37
C LEU A 9 -8.21 1.13 -1.56
N ARG A 10 -8.68 1.66 -0.43
CA ARG A 10 -9.60 2.79 -0.34
C ARG A 10 -9.06 3.77 0.67
N TRP A 11 -9.50 5.01 0.56
CA TRP A 11 -9.16 6.05 1.51
C TRP A 11 -10.38 6.92 1.79
N GLU A 12 -10.41 7.46 3.01
CA GLU A 12 -11.42 8.40 3.47
C GLU A 12 -10.73 9.53 4.24
N LEU A 13 -11.10 10.77 3.96
CA LEU A 13 -10.63 11.97 4.62
C LEU A 13 -11.85 12.81 5.01
N ASP A 14 -12.16 12.79 6.30
CA ASP A 14 -13.19 13.66 6.86
C ASP A 14 -12.53 14.92 7.40
N TRP A 15 -13.09 16.07 7.04
CA TRP A 15 -12.63 17.37 7.50
C TRP A 15 -13.81 18.20 8.00
N ASN A 16 -13.60 18.93 9.09
CA ASN A 16 -14.58 19.86 9.66
C ASN A 16 -13.92 21.20 9.98
N CYS A 17 -14.50 22.29 9.47
CA CYS A 17 -14.11 23.64 9.84
C CYS A 17 -14.87 24.10 11.09
N GLY A 18 -14.18 24.21 12.22
CA GLY A 18 -14.77 24.75 13.45
C GLY A 18 -15.23 26.22 13.34
N ALA A 19 -14.74 26.99 12.36
CA ALA A 19 -15.07 28.41 12.21
C ALA A 19 -16.36 28.67 11.41
N CYS A 20 -16.67 27.84 10.40
CA CYS A 20 -17.85 28.02 9.55
C CYS A 20 -18.81 26.83 9.56
N GLY A 21 -18.46 25.71 10.20
CA GLY A 21 -19.28 24.51 10.28
C GLY A 21 -19.28 23.67 9.00
N THR A 22 -18.44 23.97 8.00
CA THR A 22 -18.31 23.16 6.79
C THR A 22 -17.74 21.79 7.13
N VAL A 23 -18.41 20.74 6.66
CA VAL A 23 -17.94 19.36 6.72
C VAL A 23 -17.66 18.88 5.29
N SER A 24 -16.50 18.25 5.08
CA SER A 24 -16.17 17.52 3.86
C SER A 24 -15.91 16.06 4.18
N CYS A 25 -16.35 15.17 3.29
CA CYS A 25 -16.06 13.74 3.35
C CYS A 25 -15.52 13.31 1.99
N ASP A 26 -14.20 13.32 1.85
CA ASP A 26 -13.54 12.90 0.62
C ASP A 26 -13.25 11.40 0.72
N ARG A 27 -13.59 10.64 -0.34
CA ARG A 27 -13.34 9.20 -0.41
C ARG A 27 -12.87 8.81 -1.79
N GLY A 28 -12.02 7.78 -1.87
CA GLY A 28 -11.51 7.32 -3.15
C GLY A 28 -11.14 5.85 -3.21
N SER A 29 -10.95 5.38 -4.45
CA SER A 29 -10.40 4.06 -4.76
C SER A 29 -8.92 4.18 -5.11
N GLY A 30 -8.15 3.14 -4.77
CA GLY A 30 -6.72 3.10 -5.02
C GLY A 30 -5.91 3.71 -3.87
N PRO A 31 -4.63 4.04 -4.13
CA PRO A 31 -3.74 4.63 -3.14
C PRO A 31 -4.34 5.91 -2.54
N ALA A 32 -4.00 6.17 -1.28
CA ALA A 32 -4.31 7.47 -0.68
C ALA A 32 -3.53 8.58 -1.42
N PRO A 33 -4.09 9.80 -1.52
CA PRO A 33 -3.34 10.98 -1.93
C PRO A 33 -2.07 11.14 -1.09
N SER A 34 -1.04 11.78 -1.64
CA SER A 34 0.28 11.95 -1.01
C SER A 34 0.19 12.49 0.40
N GLU A 35 -0.62 13.53 0.60
CA GLU A 35 -0.75 14.24 1.87
C GLU A 35 -1.37 13.33 2.94
N LEU A 36 -2.42 12.60 2.58
CA LEU A 36 -3.06 11.63 3.48
C LEU A 36 -2.11 10.44 3.77
N ARG A 37 -1.38 9.97 2.77
CA ARG A 37 -0.40 8.89 2.95
C ARG A 37 0.71 9.32 3.90
N GLU A 38 1.26 10.51 3.74
CA GLU A 38 2.29 11.07 4.61
C GLU A 38 1.79 11.24 6.05
N GLU A 39 0.57 11.75 6.22
CA GLU A 39 -0.06 11.86 7.55
C GLU A 39 -0.21 10.49 8.21
N LEU A 40 -0.69 9.48 7.48
CA LEU A 40 -0.82 8.11 7.99
C LEU A 40 0.54 7.52 8.41
N LEU A 41 1.59 7.77 7.63
CA LEU A 41 2.94 7.33 7.96
C LEU A 41 3.51 8.08 9.17
N SER A 42 3.21 9.36 9.33
CA SER A 42 3.59 10.16 10.49
C SER A 42 2.92 9.66 11.77
N GLN A 43 1.62 9.36 11.70
CA GLN A 43 0.84 8.91 12.85
C GLN A 43 1.11 7.47 13.26
N HIS A 44 1.30 6.56 12.29
CA HIS A 44 1.35 5.11 12.56
C HIS A 44 2.71 4.47 12.28
N GLY A 45 3.66 5.23 11.75
CA GLY A 45 4.97 4.72 11.35
C GLY A 45 4.94 3.93 10.03
N ARG A 46 6.14 3.61 9.56
CA ARG A 46 6.36 2.80 8.36
C ARG A 46 6.30 1.32 8.72
N HIS A 47 5.77 0.53 7.80
CA HIS A 47 5.84 -0.92 7.84
C HIS A 47 6.60 -1.42 6.62
N ARG A 48 7.35 -2.51 6.78
CA ARG A 48 8.17 -3.10 5.74
C ARG A 48 7.68 -4.50 5.40
N LEU A 49 7.33 -4.68 4.14
CA LEU A 49 7.09 -5.98 3.52
C LEU A 49 8.41 -6.63 3.11
N ARG A 50 8.62 -7.90 3.48
CA ARG A 50 9.78 -8.71 3.10
C ARG A 50 9.33 -10.01 2.45
N LEU A 51 10.10 -10.48 1.47
CA LEU A 51 9.91 -11.80 0.89
C LEU A 51 10.58 -12.84 1.78
N GLU A 52 9.89 -13.95 2.05
CA GLU A 52 10.44 -15.05 2.84
C GLU A 52 11.25 -16.02 1.96
N ASN A 53 10.89 -16.13 0.68
CA ASN A 53 11.55 -17.01 -0.27
C ASN A 53 12.10 -16.20 -1.46
N SER A 54 13.41 -16.29 -1.70
CA SER A 54 14.13 -15.54 -2.74
C SER A 54 13.83 -15.99 -4.17
N GLU A 55 13.26 -17.19 -4.36
CA GLU A 55 12.90 -17.73 -5.68
C GLU A 55 11.58 -17.18 -6.26
N SER A 56 11.07 -16.08 -5.67
CA SER A 56 9.79 -15.49 -6.02
C SER A 56 9.67 -15.13 -7.52
N ARG A 57 8.57 -15.59 -8.12
CA ARG A 57 8.25 -15.38 -9.54
C ARG A 57 8.07 -13.89 -9.82
N GLY A 58 9.05 -13.27 -10.47
CA GLY A 58 9.08 -11.81 -10.59
C GLY A 58 7.85 -11.18 -11.25
N GLY A 59 7.20 -11.92 -12.16
CA GLY A 59 5.94 -11.51 -12.78
C GLY A 59 4.74 -11.44 -11.82
N ALA A 60 4.69 -12.29 -10.78
CA ALA A 60 3.61 -12.26 -9.79
C ALA A 60 3.69 -10.99 -8.93
N ILE A 61 4.89 -10.65 -8.46
CA ILE A 61 5.14 -9.42 -7.69
C ILE A 61 4.75 -8.20 -8.52
N LEU A 62 5.20 -8.14 -9.78
CA LEU A 62 4.88 -7.03 -10.67
C LEU A 62 3.37 -6.85 -10.87
N ARG A 63 2.64 -7.95 -11.04
CA ARG A 63 1.18 -7.93 -11.20
C ARG A 63 0.48 -7.36 -9.96
N VAL A 64 0.91 -7.78 -8.77
CA VAL A 64 0.34 -7.33 -7.50
C VAL A 64 0.58 -5.82 -7.31
N PHE A 65 1.78 -5.31 -7.57
CA PHE A 65 2.05 -3.86 -7.48
C PHE A 65 1.20 -3.04 -8.45
N ARG A 66 1.02 -3.51 -9.69
CA ARG A 66 0.12 -2.87 -10.66
C ARG A 66 -1.33 -2.84 -10.17
N GLN A 67 -1.80 -3.97 -9.64
CA GLN A 67 -3.18 -4.08 -9.15
C GLN A 67 -3.45 -3.15 -7.96
N VAL A 68 -2.51 -3.04 -7.02
CA VAL A 68 -2.68 -2.28 -5.77
C VAL A 68 -2.54 -0.78 -6.00
N PHE A 69 -1.51 -0.35 -6.75
CA PHE A 69 -1.17 1.07 -6.88
C PHE A 69 -1.65 1.72 -8.18
N ASP A 70 -2.23 0.95 -9.11
CA ASP A 70 -2.58 1.41 -10.46
C ASP A 70 -1.40 2.10 -11.19
N SER A 71 -0.19 1.71 -10.83
CA SER A 71 1.04 2.38 -11.27
C SER A 71 1.45 1.94 -12.67
N SER A 72 2.28 2.76 -13.30
CA SER A 72 2.87 2.43 -14.60
C SER A 72 3.72 1.15 -14.51
N LEU A 73 4.03 0.57 -15.67
CA LEU A 73 4.88 -0.62 -15.72
C LEU A 73 6.28 -0.36 -15.15
N ALA A 74 6.80 0.86 -15.33
CA ALA A 74 8.12 1.25 -14.84
C ALA A 74 8.12 1.33 -13.31
N GLU A 75 7.17 2.06 -12.71
CA GLU A 75 7.05 2.21 -11.25
C GLU A 75 6.79 0.89 -10.55
N SER A 76 5.93 0.04 -11.13
CA SER A 76 5.68 -1.30 -10.59
C SER A 76 6.91 -2.20 -10.66
N ARG A 77 7.74 -2.08 -11.71
CA ARG A 77 9.00 -2.82 -11.82
C ARG A 77 10.00 -2.37 -10.77
N GLU A 78 10.15 -1.07 -10.59
CA GLU A 78 11.04 -0.51 -9.56
C GLU A 78 10.63 -0.98 -8.16
N SER A 79 9.33 -0.92 -7.85
CA SER A 79 8.80 -1.34 -6.56
C SER A 79 8.99 -2.85 -6.33
N ALA A 80 8.75 -3.67 -7.37
CA ALA A 80 8.97 -5.11 -7.31
C ALA A 80 10.45 -5.46 -7.09
N ASP A 81 11.36 -4.74 -7.75
CA ASP A 81 12.80 -4.91 -7.57
C ASP A 81 13.27 -4.46 -6.19
N ARG A 82 12.72 -3.34 -5.68
CA ARG A 82 12.98 -2.87 -4.32
C ARG A 82 12.54 -3.90 -3.28
N LEU A 83 11.34 -4.48 -3.43
CA LEU A 83 10.85 -5.56 -2.58
C LEU A 83 11.81 -6.75 -2.55
N ARG A 84 12.34 -7.18 -3.72
CA ARG A 84 13.29 -8.29 -3.80
C ARG A 84 14.62 -8.01 -3.11
N ARG A 85 15.13 -6.77 -3.21
CA ARG A 85 16.47 -6.42 -2.70
C ARG A 85 16.47 -6.00 -1.22
N HIS A 86 15.48 -5.21 -0.80
CA HIS A 86 15.52 -4.49 0.48
C HIS A 86 14.21 -4.58 1.28
N GLY A 87 13.15 -5.11 0.66
CA GLY A 87 11.79 -4.96 1.15
C GLY A 87 11.09 -3.74 0.56
N PHE A 88 9.77 -3.66 0.74
CA PHE A 88 8.96 -2.50 0.35
C PHE A 88 8.40 -1.83 1.59
N GLU A 89 8.52 -0.51 1.68
CA GLU A 89 7.97 0.26 2.79
C GLU A 89 6.69 0.98 2.39
N GLY A 90 5.69 0.93 3.26
CA GLY A 90 4.42 1.60 3.06
C GLY A 90 3.68 1.80 4.38
N THR A 91 2.42 2.21 4.28
CA THR A 91 1.50 2.14 5.42
C THR A 91 1.27 0.68 5.78
N LEU A 92 0.81 0.41 7.01
CA LEU A 92 0.43 -0.95 7.43
C LEU A 92 -0.54 -1.57 6.42
N VAL A 93 -1.62 -0.84 6.10
CA VAL A 93 -2.69 -1.26 5.18
C VAL A 93 -2.16 -1.61 3.79
N GLU A 94 -1.23 -0.82 3.25
CA GLU A 94 -0.59 -1.12 1.96
C GLU A 94 0.23 -2.40 2.02
N THR A 95 1.07 -2.55 3.06
CA THR A 95 1.95 -3.71 3.19
C THR A 95 1.19 -5.01 3.46
N GLU A 96 0.11 -4.97 4.24
CA GLU A 96 -0.74 -6.12 4.51
C GLU A 96 -1.48 -6.59 3.26
N LEU A 97 -2.09 -5.66 2.50
CA LEU A 97 -2.77 -6.01 1.24
C LEU A 97 -1.78 -6.62 0.24
N LEU A 98 -0.59 -6.03 0.09
CA LEU A 98 0.45 -6.59 -0.76
C LEU A 98 0.82 -8.01 -0.30
N SER A 99 1.01 -8.23 0.99
CA SER A 99 1.36 -9.55 1.54
C SER A 99 0.27 -10.58 1.24
N GLU A 100 -0.99 -10.25 1.48
CA GLU A 100 -2.12 -11.13 1.23
C GLU A 100 -2.22 -11.51 -0.26
N LEU A 101 -2.12 -10.52 -1.16
CA LEU A 101 -2.19 -10.77 -2.60
C LEU A 101 -0.98 -11.56 -3.11
N LEU A 102 0.22 -11.33 -2.55
CA LEU A 102 1.40 -12.13 -2.86
C LEU A 102 1.20 -13.59 -2.43
N TRP A 103 0.64 -13.81 -1.24
CA TRP A 103 0.33 -15.15 -0.75
C TRP A 103 -0.64 -15.88 -1.66
N GLN A 104 -1.69 -15.21 -2.16
CA GLN A 104 -2.62 -15.76 -3.14
C GLN A 104 -1.93 -16.14 -4.47
N GLN A 105 -0.80 -15.52 -4.80
CA GLN A 105 0.03 -15.87 -5.96
C GLN A 105 1.15 -16.88 -5.64
N GLY A 106 1.16 -17.45 -4.43
CA GLY A 106 2.17 -18.40 -3.97
C GLY A 106 3.51 -17.77 -3.60
N VAL A 107 3.58 -16.45 -3.42
CA VAL A 107 4.77 -15.72 -2.96
C VAL A 107 4.62 -15.47 -1.47
N ARG A 108 5.47 -16.13 -0.66
CA ARG A 108 5.48 -15.94 0.79
C ARG A 108 6.18 -14.63 1.17
N SER A 109 5.55 -13.90 2.08
CA SER A 109 6.00 -12.60 2.56
C SER A 109 5.52 -12.34 3.99
N SER A 110 6.23 -11.47 4.69
CA SER A 110 5.87 -11.00 6.02
C SER A 110 5.94 -9.48 6.09
N VAL A 111 5.14 -8.91 6.99
CA VAL A 111 5.14 -7.48 7.32
C VAL A 111 5.77 -7.31 8.70
N VAL A 112 6.70 -6.38 8.81
CA VAL A 112 7.37 -6.01 10.07
C VAL A 112 7.34 -4.49 10.24
N PRO A 113 7.42 -3.95 11.47
CA PRO A 113 7.70 -2.54 11.68
C PRO A 113 8.97 -2.11 10.92
N GLY A 114 8.91 -0.95 10.28
CA GLY A 114 9.95 -0.40 9.40
C GLY A 114 11.11 0.26 10.12
#